data_AF-A0A454D0M3-F1
#
_entry.id   AF-A0A454D0M3-F1
#
_cell.length_a   1.000
_cell.length_b   1.000
_cell.length_c   1.000
_cell.angle_alpha   90.00
_cell.angle_beta   90.00
_cell.angle_gamma   90.00
#
_symmetry.space_group_name_H-M   'P 1'
#
loop_
_entity.id
_entity.type
_entity.pdbx_description
1 polymer ?
#
loop_
_entity_poly.entity_id
_entity_poly.type
_entity_poly.pdbx_seq_one_letter_code
_entity_poly.pdbx_strand_id
1 'polypeptide(L)'
;MLHAQVIGKDAETMLKEARALRSIDPEIIIKVPVTPQGIKAMKLIHEEGYRITATAILTPQQALMAVKAGAEFLAPYVNRLDNICGDGVAVAAEMAQIIDNYHLDAKVLGASFKNVQQVHQLALAGIHSVTIAPDVFDHLLVHPLTDSGVSGFVSDWETVYGEGTNVLDVL
;
A
#
# COMPACT_ATOMS: atom_id res chain seq x y z
N MET A 1 -3.50 -11.79 2.14
CA MET A 1 -2.55 -11.26 3.15
C MET A 1 -3.26 -10.17 3.93
N LEU A 2 -3.48 -10.37 5.23
CA LEU A 2 -4.16 -9.40 6.10
C LEU A 2 -3.15 -8.70 7.00
N HIS A 3 -3.34 -7.40 7.20
CA HIS A 3 -2.51 -6.57 8.07
C HIS A 3 -3.41 -5.96 9.15
N ALA A 4 -3.16 -6.26 10.43
CA ALA A 4 -3.96 -5.74 11.54
C ALA A 4 -3.10 -5.02 12.56
N GLN A 5 -3.60 -3.88 13.04
CA GLN A 5 -2.82 -2.94 13.83
C GLN A 5 -3.01 -3.12 15.33
N VAL A 6 -1.90 -3.09 16.07
CA VAL A 6 -1.86 -2.99 17.53
C VAL A 6 -2.13 -1.56 17.99
N ILE A 7 -2.74 -1.39 19.17
CA ILE A 7 -3.19 -0.11 19.73
C ILE A 7 -2.55 0.20 21.10
N GLY A 8 -1.85 -0.77 21.71
CA GLY A 8 -1.12 -0.62 22.96
C GLY A 8 -0.18 0.60 22.98
N LYS A 9 0.06 1.16 24.18
CA LYS A 9 0.90 2.36 24.35
C LYS A 9 2.38 2.02 24.63
N ASP A 10 2.65 0.79 25.04
CA ASP A 10 3.96 0.25 25.37
C ASP A 10 4.22 -1.07 24.63
N ALA A 11 5.49 -1.45 24.57
CA ALA A 11 5.93 -2.61 23.81
C ALA A 11 5.37 -3.93 24.35
N GLU A 12 5.26 -4.11 25.67
CA GLU A 12 4.73 -5.34 26.25
C GLU A 12 3.25 -5.54 25.90
N THR A 13 2.47 -4.46 25.91
CA THR A 13 1.05 -4.49 25.54
C THR A 13 0.88 -4.79 24.05
N MET A 14 1.66 -4.13 23.19
CA MET A 14 1.64 -4.40 21.75
C MET A 14 1.98 -5.86 21.42
N LEU A 15 2.93 -6.48 22.15
CA LEU A 15 3.25 -7.89 21.98
C LEU A 15 2.07 -8.82 22.37
N LYS A 16 1.36 -8.51 23.46
CA LYS A 16 0.18 -9.27 23.87
C LYS A 16 -0.93 -9.17 22.83
N GLU A 17 -1.17 -7.98 22.29
CA GLU A 17 -2.13 -7.75 21.20
C GLU A 17 -1.72 -8.50 19.93
N ALA A 18 -0.42 -8.49 19.58
CA ALA A 18 0.12 -9.25 18.46
C ALA A 18 -0.19 -10.75 18.59
N ARG A 19 0.07 -11.36 19.74
CA ARG A 19 -0.27 -12.78 20.02
C ARG A 19 -1.76 -13.05 19.89
N ALA A 20 -2.61 -12.14 20.37
CA ALA A 20 -4.06 -12.27 20.25
C ALA A 20 -4.50 -12.23 18.78
N LEU A 21 -3.94 -11.32 17.96
CA LEU A 21 -4.20 -11.28 16.53
C LEU A 21 -3.76 -12.58 15.83
N ARG A 22 -2.58 -13.11 16.18
CA ARG A 22 -2.06 -14.38 15.64
C ARG A 22 -2.92 -15.59 16.02
N SER A 23 -3.62 -15.55 17.16
CA SER A 23 -4.58 -16.62 17.52
C SER A 23 -5.85 -16.60 16.68
N ILE A 24 -6.21 -15.46 16.06
CA ILE A 24 -7.35 -15.35 15.15
C ILE A 24 -6.95 -15.85 13.76
N ASP A 25 -5.79 -15.42 13.26
CA ASP A 25 -5.27 -15.79 11.95
C ASP A 25 -3.73 -16.00 12.03
N PRO A 26 -3.26 -17.25 11.87
CA PRO A 26 -1.83 -17.59 11.83
C PRO A 26 -1.06 -17.07 10.62
N GLU A 27 -1.66 -16.30 9.70
CA GLU A 27 -0.97 -15.61 8.61
C GLU A 27 -1.03 -14.09 8.72
N ILE A 28 -1.73 -13.55 9.73
CA ILE A 28 -1.87 -12.11 9.89
C ILE A 28 -0.52 -11.45 10.14
N ILE A 29 -0.31 -10.32 9.47
CA ILE A 29 0.87 -9.48 9.59
C ILE A 29 0.57 -8.38 10.60
N ILE A 30 1.44 -8.27 11.60
CA ILE A 30 1.22 -7.37 12.73
C ILE A 30 1.66 -5.96 12.34
N LYS A 31 0.70 -5.04 12.29
CA LYS A 31 0.94 -3.66 11.92
C LYS A 31 1.25 -2.83 13.16
N VAL A 32 2.42 -2.22 13.21
CA VAL A 32 2.94 -1.52 14.41
C VAL A 32 3.36 -0.09 14.02
N PRO A 33 2.90 0.96 14.72
CA PRO A 33 3.28 2.33 14.41
C PRO A 33 4.74 2.62 14.75
N VAL A 34 5.45 3.37 13.92
CA VAL A 34 6.87 3.72 14.14
C VAL A 34 7.04 4.79 15.22
N THR A 35 6.98 4.35 16.48
CA THR A 35 7.25 5.15 17.69
C THR A 35 8.38 4.51 18.50
N PRO A 36 8.95 5.17 19.52
CA PRO A 36 9.96 4.54 20.37
C PRO A 36 9.51 3.22 21.01
N GLN A 37 8.23 3.13 21.43
CA GLN A 37 7.67 1.87 21.95
C GLN A 37 7.33 0.89 20.82
N GLY A 38 6.87 1.39 19.67
CA GLY A 38 6.64 0.56 18.49
C GLY A 38 7.89 -0.13 17.99
N ILE A 39 9.04 0.56 17.93
CA ILE A 39 10.33 -0.06 17.55
C ILE A 39 10.74 -1.17 18.53
N LYS A 40 10.56 -0.95 19.84
CA LYS A 40 10.79 -2.00 20.85
C LYS A 40 9.84 -3.18 20.64
N ALA A 41 8.56 -2.90 20.39
CA ALA A 41 7.55 -3.92 20.12
C ALA A 41 7.88 -4.74 18.88
N MET A 42 8.28 -4.10 17.78
CA MET A 42 8.68 -4.77 16.55
C MET A 42 9.79 -5.78 16.81
N LYS A 43 10.81 -5.42 17.59
CA LYS A 43 11.88 -6.35 17.96
C LYS A 43 11.34 -7.58 18.70
N LEU A 44 10.50 -7.36 19.72
CA LEU A 44 9.89 -8.47 20.48
C LEU A 44 8.98 -9.36 19.62
N ILE A 45 8.18 -8.74 18.74
CA ILE A 45 7.26 -9.43 17.82
C ILE A 45 8.06 -10.24 16.79
N HIS A 46 9.18 -9.70 16.30
CA HIS A 46 10.07 -10.37 15.36
C HIS A 46 10.80 -11.56 16.01
N GLU A 47 11.19 -11.45 17.28
CA GLU A 47 11.76 -12.55 18.06
C GLU A 47 10.79 -13.74 18.22
N GLU A 48 9.47 -13.52 18.14
CA GLU A 48 8.46 -14.59 18.06
C GLU A 48 8.26 -15.17 16.64
N GLY A 49 8.99 -14.65 15.65
CA GLY A 49 8.87 -15.05 14.25
C GLY A 49 7.62 -14.50 13.55
N TYR A 50 6.95 -13.49 14.11
CA TYR A 50 5.80 -12.86 13.46
C TYR A 50 6.25 -11.83 12.43
N ARG A 51 5.53 -11.81 11.31
CA ARG A 51 5.72 -10.84 10.23
C ARG A 51 5.14 -9.49 10.64
N ILE A 52 5.84 -8.42 10.27
CA ILE A 52 5.53 -7.06 10.75
C ILE A 52 5.34 -6.10 9.57
N THR A 53 4.34 -5.22 9.71
CA THR A 53 4.22 -3.99 8.93
C THR A 53 4.49 -2.80 9.82
N ALA A 54 5.57 -2.07 9.58
CA ALA A 54 5.78 -0.78 10.18
C ALA A 54 4.89 0.27 9.52
N THR A 55 4.09 0.99 10.30
CA THR A 55 3.11 1.95 9.78
C THR A 55 3.28 3.35 10.36
N ALA A 56 2.55 4.31 9.78
CA ALA A 56 2.64 5.72 10.14
C ALA A 56 4.07 6.26 9.95
N ILE A 57 4.76 5.77 8.91
CA ILE A 57 6.04 6.27 8.48
C ILE A 57 5.82 7.59 7.73
N LEU A 58 6.60 8.60 8.10
CA LEU A 58 6.61 9.93 7.52
C LEU A 58 8.01 10.35 7.06
N THR A 59 9.07 9.60 7.42
CA THR A 59 10.44 9.86 6.96
C THR A 59 11.17 8.58 6.56
N PRO A 60 12.17 8.64 5.67
CA PRO A 60 12.98 7.47 5.30
C PRO A 60 13.77 6.89 6.48
N GLN A 61 14.19 7.72 7.44
CA GLN A 61 14.93 7.26 8.62
C GLN A 61 14.05 6.39 9.54
N GLN A 62 12.76 6.72 9.66
CA GLN A 62 11.79 5.87 10.38
C GLN A 62 11.69 4.49 9.73
N ALA A 63 11.66 4.44 8.39
CA ALA A 63 11.65 3.18 7.65
C ALA A 63 12.91 2.35 7.93
N LEU A 64 14.10 2.96 7.83
CA LEU A 64 15.36 2.27 8.11
C LEU A 64 15.39 1.67 9.52
N MET A 65 14.97 2.45 10.53
CA MET A 65 14.92 1.98 11.92
C MET A 65 13.93 0.82 12.08
N ALA A 66 12.78 0.86 11.41
CA ALA A 66 11.79 -0.19 11.47
C ALA A 66 12.28 -1.50 10.83
N VAL A 67 12.96 -1.43 9.68
CA VAL A 67 13.59 -2.62 9.06
C VAL A 67 14.61 -3.25 10.01
N LYS A 68 15.47 -2.43 10.64
CA LYS A 68 16.44 -2.92 11.63
C LYS A 68 15.78 -3.52 12.89
N ALA A 69 14.52 -3.21 13.14
CA ALA A 69 13.72 -3.80 14.21
C ALA A 69 12.92 -5.05 13.78
N GLY A 70 13.07 -5.52 12.53
CA GLY A 70 12.44 -6.73 12.02
C GLY A 70 11.18 -6.51 11.18
N ALA A 71 10.90 -5.29 10.74
CA ALA A 71 9.77 -5.01 9.86
C ALA A 71 10.02 -5.53 8.43
N GLU A 72 9.08 -6.34 7.92
CA GLU A 72 9.09 -6.85 6.54
C GLU A 72 8.42 -5.88 5.57
N PHE A 73 7.37 -5.18 6.02
CA PHE A 73 6.66 -4.18 5.23
C PHE A 73 6.77 -2.80 5.85
N LEU A 74 6.93 -1.78 5.00
CA LEU A 74 7.08 -0.38 5.40
C LEU A 74 5.98 0.45 4.76
N ALA A 75 5.07 1.00 5.58
CA ALA A 75 3.89 1.74 5.11
C ALA A 75 4.03 3.26 5.34
N PRO A 76 4.54 4.01 4.34
CA PRO A 76 4.51 5.47 4.36
C PRO A 76 3.09 5.99 4.17
N TYR A 77 2.75 7.10 4.83
CA TYR A 77 1.45 7.77 4.66
C TYR A 77 1.55 8.92 3.66
N VAL A 78 1.46 8.58 2.38
CA VAL A 78 1.74 9.47 1.24
C VAL A 78 0.89 10.75 1.31
N ASN A 79 -0.44 10.63 1.24
CA ASN A 79 -1.29 11.82 1.27
C ASN A 79 -1.25 12.58 2.60
N ARG A 80 -0.90 11.92 3.72
CA ARG A 80 -0.79 12.67 4.99
C ARG A 80 0.43 13.58 5.00
N LEU A 81 1.52 13.18 4.32
CA LEU A 81 2.67 14.05 4.07
C LEU A 81 2.31 15.20 3.14
N ASP A 82 1.64 14.90 2.02
CA ASP A 82 1.24 15.92 1.05
C ASP A 82 0.35 17.00 1.70
N ASN A 83 -0.54 16.61 2.62
CA ASN A 83 -1.42 17.52 3.35
C ASN A 83 -0.69 18.49 4.30
N ILE A 84 0.59 18.25 4.62
CA ILE A 84 1.41 19.12 5.46
C ILE A 84 2.56 19.75 4.68
N CYS A 85 2.36 19.93 3.37
CA CYS A 85 3.34 20.51 2.44
C CYS A 85 4.62 19.67 2.29
N GLY A 86 4.55 18.36 2.56
CA GLY A 86 5.60 17.40 2.24
C GLY A 86 5.41 16.79 0.84
N ASP A 87 6.35 15.92 0.47
CA ASP A 87 6.25 15.09 -0.73
C ASP A 87 6.28 13.61 -0.32
N GLY A 88 5.09 13.02 -0.20
CA GLY A 88 4.94 11.64 0.23
C GLY A 88 5.45 10.61 -0.79
N VAL A 89 5.44 10.97 -2.08
CA VAL A 89 5.95 10.12 -3.16
C VAL A 89 7.48 10.08 -3.08
N ALA A 90 8.14 11.22 -2.94
CA ALA A 90 9.59 11.29 -2.78
C ALA A 90 10.06 10.51 -1.56
N VAL A 91 9.38 10.64 -0.41
CA VAL A 91 9.71 9.88 0.81
C VAL A 91 9.64 8.37 0.56
N ALA A 92 8.59 7.89 -0.12
CA ALA A 92 8.45 6.47 -0.42
C ALA A 92 9.52 5.98 -1.41
N ALA A 93 9.88 6.79 -2.42
CA ALA A 93 10.95 6.49 -3.37
C ALA A 93 12.32 6.40 -2.67
N GLU A 94 12.62 7.34 -1.78
CA GLU A 94 13.84 7.32 -0.95
C GLU A 94 13.89 6.08 -0.07
N MET A 95 12.75 5.63 0.48
CA MET A 95 12.67 4.38 1.24
C MET A 95 13.05 3.17 0.38
N ALA A 96 12.53 3.07 -0.85
CA ALA A 96 12.89 1.99 -1.77
C ALA A 96 14.38 2.02 -2.11
N GLN A 97 14.93 3.19 -2.41
CA GLN A 97 16.36 3.37 -2.67
C GLN A 97 17.23 2.94 -1.47
N ILE A 98 16.81 3.23 -0.23
CA ILE A 98 17.52 2.80 0.99
C ILE A 98 17.49 1.27 1.10
N ILE A 99 16.35 0.63 0.84
CA ILE A 99 16.23 -0.84 0.86
C ILE A 99 17.23 -1.46 -0.13
N ASP A 100 17.27 -0.94 -1.36
CA ASP A 100 18.15 -1.43 -2.41
C ASP A 100 19.63 -1.21 -2.07
N ASN A 101 19.99 -0.01 -1.62
CA ASN A 101 21.37 0.36 -1.29
C ASN A 101 22.00 -0.52 -0.22
N TYR A 102 21.20 -0.97 0.75
CA TYR A 102 21.67 -1.78 1.87
C TYR A 102 21.27 -3.26 1.74
N HIS A 103 20.71 -3.67 0.59
CA HIS A 103 20.20 -5.02 0.34
C HIS A 103 19.31 -5.55 1.48
N LEU A 104 18.40 -4.70 1.94
CA LEU A 104 17.52 -5.03 3.05
C LEU A 104 16.37 -5.93 2.58
N ASP A 105 16.05 -6.96 3.36
CA ASP A 105 14.89 -7.83 3.10
C ASP A 105 13.61 -7.18 3.64
N ALA A 106 13.18 -6.10 3.00
CA ALA A 106 11.96 -5.38 3.33
C ALA A 106 11.31 -4.81 2.07
N LYS A 107 10.00 -4.54 2.14
CA LYS A 107 9.21 -4.05 1.01
C LYS A 107 8.45 -2.80 1.41
N VAL A 108 8.45 -1.80 0.54
CA VAL A 108 7.57 -0.63 0.70
C VAL A 108 6.13 -1.02 0.32
N LEU A 109 5.20 -0.76 1.23
CA LEU A 109 3.75 -0.89 1.05
C LEU A 109 3.13 0.52 1.09
N GLY A 110 3.13 1.20 -0.06
CA GLY A 110 2.58 2.55 -0.16
C GLY A 110 1.14 2.61 0.33
N ALA A 111 0.81 3.59 1.17
CA ALA A 111 -0.50 3.70 1.80
C ALA A 111 -0.97 5.16 1.90
N SER A 112 -2.24 5.32 2.27
CA SER A 112 -2.89 6.62 2.47
C SER A 112 -2.97 7.45 1.19
N PHE A 113 -3.70 6.98 0.19
CA PHE A 113 -3.96 7.68 -1.08
C PHE A 113 -5.26 8.50 -1.05
N LYS A 114 -5.30 9.57 -1.85
CA LYS A 114 -6.54 10.30 -2.18
C LYS A 114 -6.77 10.53 -3.66
N ASN A 115 -5.82 10.17 -4.52
CA ASN A 115 -5.96 10.27 -5.96
C ASN A 115 -5.12 9.21 -6.68
N VAL A 116 -5.44 8.96 -7.94
CA VAL A 116 -4.74 7.99 -8.80
C VAL A 116 -3.33 8.43 -9.19
N GLN A 117 -3.06 9.75 -9.16
CA GLN A 117 -1.73 10.29 -9.50
C GLN A 117 -0.67 9.83 -8.49
N GLN A 118 -0.97 9.84 -7.19
CA GLN A 118 -0.06 9.34 -6.15
C GLN A 118 0.28 7.86 -6.37
N VAL A 119 -0.72 7.04 -6.74
CA VAL A 119 -0.52 5.61 -7.03
C VAL A 119 0.38 5.43 -8.26
N HIS A 120 0.08 6.17 -9.33
CA HIS A 120 0.88 6.15 -10.57
C HIS A 120 2.34 6.52 -10.31
N GLN A 121 2.59 7.58 -9.53
CA GLN A 121 3.97 8.01 -9.25
C GLN A 121 4.75 7.00 -8.42
N LEU A 122 4.12 6.30 -7.48
CA LEU A 122 4.78 5.22 -6.73
C LEU A 122 5.07 4.01 -7.61
N ALA A 123 4.18 3.69 -8.55
CA ALA A 123 4.42 2.64 -9.53
C ALA A 123 5.66 2.97 -10.40
N LEU A 124 5.79 4.22 -10.85
CA LEU A 124 6.98 4.69 -11.57
C LEU A 124 8.24 4.66 -10.70
N ALA A 125 8.11 4.92 -9.39
CA ALA A 125 9.21 4.88 -8.44
C ALA A 125 9.65 3.46 -8.04
N GLY A 126 9.09 2.40 -8.64
CA GLY A 126 9.47 1.02 -8.37
C GLY A 126 9.00 0.49 -7.02
N ILE A 127 7.92 1.05 -6.47
CA ILE A 127 7.42 0.68 -5.14
C ILE A 127 6.79 -0.71 -5.18
N HIS A 128 7.23 -1.57 -4.26
CA HIS A 128 6.91 -3.00 -4.23
C HIS A 128 5.42 -3.34 -4.16
N SER A 129 4.63 -2.53 -3.44
CA SER A 129 3.19 -2.78 -3.25
C SER A 129 2.46 -1.52 -2.77
N VAL A 130 1.13 -1.51 -2.93
CA VAL A 130 0.25 -0.44 -2.46
C VAL A 130 -1.02 -1.01 -1.81
N THR A 131 -1.57 -0.28 -0.84
CA THR A 131 -2.91 -0.52 -0.29
C THR A 131 -3.78 0.71 -0.56
N ILE A 132 -4.88 0.49 -1.28
CA ILE A 132 -5.69 1.54 -1.88
C ILE A 132 -7.12 1.43 -1.33
N ALA A 133 -7.75 2.56 -1.04
CA ALA A 133 -9.16 2.59 -0.67
C ALA A 133 -10.05 2.30 -1.90
N PRO A 134 -11.25 1.70 -1.73
CA PRO A 134 -12.08 1.27 -2.86
C PRO A 134 -12.36 2.38 -3.89
N ASP A 135 -12.63 3.60 -3.43
CA ASP A 135 -12.87 4.76 -4.28
C ASP A 135 -11.69 5.12 -5.19
N VAL A 136 -10.46 5.10 -4.66
CA VAL A 136 -9.27 5.35 -5.46
C VAL A 136 -8.98 4.18 -6.40
N PHE A 137 -9.24 2.94 -5.97
CA PHE A 137 -9.05 1.74 -6.80
C PHE A 137 -9.98 1.75 -8.02
N ASP A 138 -11.26 2.05 -7.83
CA ASP A 138 -12.24 2.13 -8.92
C ASP A 138 -11.83 3.19 -9.95
N HIS A 139 -11.30 4.33 -9.50
CA HIS A 139 -10.83 5.39 -10.39
C HIS A 139 -9.57 5.03 -11.19
N LEU A 140 -8.81 3.97 -10.85
CA LEU A 140 -7.61 3.60 -11.62
C LEU A 140 -7.94 3.17 -13.06
N LEU A 141 -9.14 2.66 -13.31
CA LEU A 141 -9.56 2.14 -14.61
C LEU A 141 -10.36 3.15 -15.45
N VAL A 142 -10.78 4.26 -14.84
CA VAL A 142 -11.68 5.23 -15.47
C VAL A 142 -10.88 6.24 -16.29
N HIS A 143 -11.22 6.35 -17.58
CA HIS A 143 -10.70 7.41 -18.43
C HIS A 143 -11.75 7.81 -19.50
N PRO A 144 -12.15 9.09 -19.59
CA PRO A 144 -13.23 9.52 -20.50
C PRO A 144 -13.01 9.18 -21.98
N LEU A 145 -11.75 9.16 -22.44
CA LEU A 145 -11.45 8.77 -23.83
C LEU A 145 -11.57 7.27 -24.07
N THR A 146 -11.44 6.43 -23.03
CA THR A 146 -11.74 5.00 -23.14
C THR A 146 -13.24 4.82 -23.36
N ASP A 147 -14.06 5.47 -22.54
CA ASP A 147 -15.52 5.40 -22.63
C ASP A 147 -16.03 5.94 -23.98
N SER A 148 -15.49 7.09 -24.40
CA SER A 148 -15.81 7.69 -25.70
C SER A 148 -15.36 6.79 -26.87
N GLY A 149 -14.20 6.15 -26.78
CA GLY A 149 -13.69 5.26 -27.82
C GLY A 149 -14.57 4.00 -27.96
N VAL A 150 -14.92 3.37 -26.84
CA VAL A 150 -15.82 2.20 -26.82
C VAL A 150 -17.20 2.56 -27.36
N SER A 151 -17.74 3.72 -26.95
CA SER A 151 -19.03 4.21 -27.49
C SER A 151 -18.97 4.45 -29.00
N GLY A 152 -17.84 4.96 -29.50
CA GLY A 152 -17.60 5.12 -30.93
C GLY A 152 -17.62 3.79 -31.68
N PHE A 153 -16.93 2.76 -31.16
CA PHE A 153 -16.93 1.42 -31.76
C PHE A 153 -18.34 0.83 -31.86
N VAL A 154 -19.16 1.00 -30.82
CA VAL A 154 -20.57 0.54 -30.82
C VAL A 154 -21.39 1.30 -31.86
N SER A 155 -21.28 2.63 -31.91
CA SER A 155 -22.03 3.45 -32.87
C SER A 155 -21.68 3.12 -34.32
N ASP A 156 -20.40 2.91 -34.62
CA ASP A 156 -19.94 2.54 -35.96
C ASP A 156 -20.46 1.14 -36.36
N TRP A 157 -20.47 0.19 -35.41
CA TRP A 157 -21.01 -1.15 -35.61
C TRP A 157 -22.51 -1.12 -35.92
N GLU A 158 -23.29 -0.46 -35.08
CA GLU A 158 -24.75 -0.40 -35.19
C GLU A 158 -25.21 0.29 -36.48
N THR A 159 -24.41 1.24 -36.99
CA THR A 159 -24.67 1.90 -38.29
C THR A 159 -24.63 0.91 -39.47
N VAL A 160 -23.81 -0.15 -39.38
CA VAL A 160 -23.63 -1.14 -40.44
C VAL A 160 -24.52 -2.36 -40.26
N TYR A 161 -24.64 -2.86 -39.03
CA TYR A 161 -25.25 -4.17 -38.74
C TYR A 161 -26.57 -4.11 -37.97
N GLY A 162 -26.98 -2.92 -37.50
CA GLY A 162 -28.22 -2.69 -36.77
C GLY A 162 -28.01 -2.48 -35.26
N GLU A 163 -28.91 -1.71 -34.64
CA GLU A 163 -28.88 -1.35 -33.22
C GLU A 163 -28.95 -2.57 -32.30
N GLY A 164 -28.12 -2.59 -31.26
CA GLY A 164 -28.05 -3.66 -30.26
C GLY A 164 -27.45 -4.98 -30.77
N THR A 165 -27.01 -5.04 -32.04
CA THR A 165 -26.31 -6.21 -32.57
C THR A 165 -24.88 -6.25 -32.10
N ASN A 166 -24.31 -7.45 -32.05
CA ASN A 166 -22.91 -7.68 -31.76
C ASN A 166 -22.32 -8.64 -32.80
N VAL A 167 -21.03 -8.93 -32.67
CA VAL A 167 -20.29 -9.78 -33.62
C VAL A 167 -20.95 -11.15 -33.82
N LEU A 168 -21.62 -11.71 -32.82
CA LEU A 168 -22.27 -13.03 -32.93
C LEU A 168 -23.51 -13.01 -33.84
N ASP A 169 -24.13 -11.86 -34.09
CA ASP A 169 -25.36 -11.76 -34.88
C ASP A 169 -25.09 -11.73 -36.40
N VAL A 170 -23.82 -11.59 -36.80
CA VAL A 170 -23.40 -11.44 -38.21
C VAL A 170 -22.43 -12.54 -38.68
N LEU A 171 -22.11 -13.49 -37.81
CA LEU A 171 -21.38 -14.73 -38.15
C LEU A 171 -22.35 -15.82 -38.61
#